data_AF-A0A062V3F8-F1
#
_entry.id   AF-A0A062V3F8-F1
#
_cell.length_a   1.000
_cell.length_b   1.000
_cell.length_c   1.000
_cell.angle_alpha   90.00
_cell.angle_beta   90.00
_cell.angle_gamma   90.00
#
_symmetry.space_group_name_H-M   'P 1'
#
loop_
_entity.id
_entity.type
_entity.pdbx_description
1 polymer ?
#
loop_
_entity_poly.entity_id
_entity_poly.type
_entity_poly.pdbx_seq_one_letter_code
_entity_poly.pdbx_strand_id
1 'polypeptide(L)'
;MVHNGYNEYTKKSLGIIKIGKYLCKHCGKMLEEKRTAWEKIKTEFFNQLGLIYQQLRLNHVSYQRISDKKSLDFRIVPARKKLVYF
;
A
#
# COMPACT_ATOMS: atom_id res chain seq x y z
N MET A 1 25.75 -8.74 10.39
CA MET A 1 25.24 -7.53 9.70
C MET A 1 25.06 -6.45 10.76
N VAL A 2 25.29 -5.18 10.46
CA VAL A 2 25.07 -4.08 11.42
C VAL A 2 23.87 -3.25 10.99
N HIS A 3 22.96 -3.00 11.91
CA HIS A 3 21.80 -2.14 11.65
C HIS A 3 22.28 -0.71 11.36
N ASN A 4 21.93 -0.18 10.19
CA ASN A 4 22.42 1.09 9.66
C ASN A 4 21.27 2.03 9.28
N GLY A 5 20.31 2.18 10.20
CA GLY A 5 19.15 3.05 10.03
C GLY A 5 18.01 2.40 9.27
N TYR A 6 17.16 3.21 8.65
CA TYR A 6 15.96 2.76 7.94
C TYR A 6 15.72 3.57 6.64
N ASN A 7 14.89 3.04 5.76
CA ASN A 7 14.27 3.77 4.65
C ASN A 7 12.78 4.01 4.96
N GLU A 8 12.29 5.20 4.64
CA GLU A 8 10.87 5.54 4.79
C GLU A 8 10.15 5.34 3.45
N TYR A 9 9.05 4.60 3.49
CA TYR A 9 8.17 4.39 2.34
C TYR A 9 6.79 4.93 2.66
N THR A 10 6.36 5.91 1.86
CA THR A 10 5.06 6.54 2.03
C THR A 10 4.07 6.02 1.00
N LYS A 11 2.87 5.64 1.46
CA LYS A 11 1.70 5.46 0.58
C LYS A 11 0.70 6.55 0.90
N LYS A 12 0.41 7.39 -0.09
CA LYS A 12 -0.59 8.47 0.03
C LYS A 12 -1.90 7.92 0.61
N SER A 13 -2.40 8.62 1.62
CA SER A 13 -3.64 8.29 2.36
C SER A 13 -3.60 7.04 3.25
N LEU A 14 -2.52 6.25 3.26
CA LEU A 14 -2.40 5.02 4.06
C LEU A 14 -1.40 5.16 5.21
N GLY A 15 -0.26 5.80 4.97
CA GLY A 15 0.76 6.02 6.00
C GLY A 15 2.19 5.86 5.51
N ILE A 16 3.12 5.96 6.47
CA ILE A 16 4.57 5.83 6.27
C ILE A 16 5.03 4.56 6.99
N ILE A 17 5.84 3.73 6.32
CA ILE A 17 6.52 2.60 6.97
C ILE A 17 8.03 2.79 6.93
N LYS A 18 8.70 2.45 8.04
CA LYS A 18 10.15 2.42 8.17
C LYS A 18 10.63 0.99 7.94
N ILE A 19 11.53 0.80 7.00
CA ILE A 19 12.11 -0.50 6.65
C ILE A 19 13.59 -0.48 7.05
N GLY A 20 14.01 -1.44 7.89
CA GLY A 20 15.37 -1.48 8.43
C GLY A 20 16.43 -1.66 7.34
N LYS A 21 17.59 -1.04 7.55
CA LYS A 21 18.79 -1.21 6.72
C LYS A 21 19.85 -1.95 7.49
N TYR A 22 20.60 -2.78 6.77
CA TYR A 22 21.73 -3.51 7.29
C TYR A 22 22.94 -3.32 6.40
N LEU A 23 24.08 -3.00 7.00
CA LEU A 23 25.37 -3.01 6.31
C LEU A 23 26.05 -4.36 6.53
N CYS A 24 26.42 -5.02 5.43
CA CYS A 24 27.29 -6.19 5.51
C CYS A 24 28.74 -5.73 5.74
N LYS A 25 29.32 -6.05 6.90
CA LYS A 25 30.71 -5.71 7.24
C LYS A 25 31.75 -6.38 6.33
N HIS A 26 31.41 -7.51 5.71
CA HIS A 26 32.36 -8.28 4.91
C HIS A 26 32.45 -7.80 3.45
N CYS A 27 31.31 -7.50 2.82
CA CYS A 27 31.26 -7.08 1.42
C CYS A 27 30.85 -5.63 1.21
N GLY A 28 30.63 -4.85 2.28
CA GLY A 28 30.23 -3.43 2.22
C GLY A 28 28.84 -3.17 1.65
N LYS A 29 28.08 -4.22 1.25
CA LYS A 29 26.76 -4.06 0.64
C LYS A 29 25.72 -3.61 1.66
N MET A 30 24.88 -2.66 1.25
CA MET A 30 23.66 -2.30 1.96
C MET A 30 22.54 -3.26 1.59
N LEU A 31 21.90 -3.82 2.62
CA LEU A 31 20.74 -4.68 2.53
C LEU A 31 19.56 -3.99 3.20
N GLU A 32 18.37 -4.21 2.70
CA GLU A 32 17.14 -3.69 3.26
C GLU A 32 16.24 -4.85 3.70
N GLU A 33 15.48 -4.66 4.77
CA GLU A 33 14.43 -5.61 5.17
C GLU A 33 13.41 -5.82 4.05
N LYS A 34 12.86 -7.03 4.03
CA LYS A 34 11.82 -7.35 3.05
C LYS A 34 10.59 -6.48 3.29
N ARG A 35 10.13 -5.81 2.23
CA ARG A 35 8.87 -5.03 2.24
C ARG A 35 7.61 -5.90 2.17
N THR A 36 7.77 -7.23 2.16
CA THR A 36 6.68 -8.21 2.00
C THR A 36 5.58 -8.03 3.03
N ALA A 37 5.93 -7.69 4.27
CA ALA A 37 4.96 -7.40 5.32
C ALA A 37 4.07 -6.18 4.96
N TRP A 38 4.68 -5.09 4.48
CA TRP A 38 3.96 -3.89 4.05
C TRP A 38 3.07 -4.16 2.83
N GLU A 39 3.56 -4.95 1.88
CA GLU A 39 2.80 -5.34 0.70
C GLU A 39 1.60 -6.19 1.06
N LYS A 40 1.75 -7.12 1.99
CA LYS A 40 0.66 -7.95 2.51
C LYS A 40 -0.41 -7.10 3.19
N ILE A 41 -0.02 -6.20 4.10
CA ILE A 41 -0.94 -5.29 4.81
C ILE A 41 -1.74 -4.44 3.81
N LYS A 42 -1.07 -3.82 2.82
CA LYS A 42 -1.76 -3.05 1.78
C LYS A 42 -2.77 -3.90 1.01
N THR A 43 -2.38 -5.11 0.63
CA THR A 43 -3.22 -6.01 -0.16
C THR A 43 -4.46 -6.43 0.62
N GLU A 44 -4.29 -6.88 1.87
CA GLU A 44 -5.41 -7.26 2.74
C GLU A 44 -6.34 -6.09 3.01
N PHE A 45 -5.80 -4.91 3.29
CA PHE A 45 -6.59 -3.68 3.50
C PHE A 45 -7.44 -3.33 2.28
N PHE A 46 -6.86 -3.31 1.07
CA PHE A 46 -7.62 -3.00 -0.14
C PHE A 46 -8.62 -4.08 -0.52
N ASN A 47 -8.34 -5.34 -0.21
CA ASN A 47 -9.30 -6.42 -0.40
C ASN A 47 -10.53 -6.24 0.51
N GLN A 48 -10.31 -5.96 1.80
CA GLN A 48 -11.41 -5.71 2.75
C GLN A 48 -12.23 -4.48 2.35
N LEU A 49 -11.57 -3.38 1.95
CA LEU A 49 -12.27 -2.22 1.40
C LEU A 49 -13.11 -2.60 0.18
N GLY A 50 -12.56 -3.41 -0.73
CA GLY A 50 -13.28 -3.91 -1.90
C GLY A 50 -14.58 -4.63 -1.54
N LEU A 51 -14.54 -5.48 -0.50
CA LEU A 51 -15.73 -6.19 0.00
C LEU A 51 -16.77 -5.21 0.58
N ILE A 52 -16.32 -4.21 1.35
CA ILE A 52 -17.21 -3.17 1.89
C ILE A 52 -17.88 -2.40 0.75
N TYR A 53 -17.13 -2.00 -0.27
CA TYR A 53 -17.68 -1.30 -1.44
C TYR A 53 -18.70 -2.16 -2.19
N GLN A 54 -18.46 -3.47 -2.34
CA GLN A 54 -19.42 -4.38 -2.94
C GLN A 54 -20.72 -4.42 -2.13
N GLN A 55 -20.63 -4.53 -0.80
CA GLN A 55 -21.81 -4.51 0.05
C GLN A 55 -22.59 -3.19 -0.02
N LEU A 56 -21.89 -2.05 -0.02
CA LEU A 56 -22.53 -0.74 -0.19
C LEU A 56 -23.26 -0.63 -1.53
N ARG A 57 -22.71 -1.19 -2.61
CA ARG A 57 -23.37 -1.22 -3.92
C ARG A 57 -24.62 -2.11 -3.92
N LEU A 58 -24.56 -3.28 -3.27
CA LEU A 58 -25.71 -4.17 -3.12
C LEU A 58 -26.86 -3.51 -2.35
N ASN A 59 -26.54 -2.64 -1.39
CA ASN A 59 -27.51 -1.86 -0.62
C ASN A 59 -27.95 -0.57 -1.34
N HIS A 60 -27.71 -0.44 -2.64
CA HIS A 60 -28.06 0.72 -3.47
C HIS A 60 -27.55 2.08 -2.95
N VAL A 61 -26.46 2.08 -2.18
CA VAL A 61 -25.84 3.32 -1.72
C VAL A 61 -25.24 4.04 -2.93
N SER A 62 -25.71 5.26 -3.19
CA SER A 62 -25.27 6.06 -4.34
C SER A 62 -23.75 6.22 -4.35
N TYR A 63 -23.12 6.07 -5.52
CA TYR A 63 -21.68 6.24 -5.68
C TYR A 63 -21.21 7.62 -5.19
N GLN A 64 -22.01 8.68 -5.41
CA GLN A 64 -21.73 10.03 -4.90
C GLN A 64 -21.55 10.03 -3.38
N ARG A 65 -22.49 9.47 -2.61
CA ARG A 65 -22.33 9.34 -1.14
C ARG A 65 -21.12 8.50 -0.71
N ILE A 66 -20.70 7.55 -1.54
CA ILE A 66 -19.53 6.71 -1.30
C ILE A 66 -18.22 7.47 -1.62
N SER A 67 -18.22 8.29 -2.68
CA SER A 67 -17.07 9.06 -3.18
C SER A 67 -16.91 10.44 -2.53
N ASP A 68 -18.00 11.03 -2.03
CA ASP A 68 -18.06 12.38 -1.45
C ASP A 68 -17.31 12.47 -0.12
N LYS A 69 -17.01 11.33 0.51
CA LYS A 69 -15.89 11.26 1.44
C LYS A 69 -14.59 11.42 0.65
N LYS A 70 -14.21 12.69 0.42
CA LYS A 70 -12.95 13.18 -0.18
C LYS A 70 -11.65 12.54 0.37
N SER A 71 -11.74 11.69 1.40
CA SER A 71 -10.63 10.93 1.99
C SER A 71 -10.45 9.51 1.43
N LEU A 72 -11.40 9.01 0.62
CA LEU A 72 -11.36 7.65 0.03
C LEU A 72 -10.88 7.64 -1.43
N ASP A 73 -10.17 8.69 -1.87
CA ASP A 73 -9.38 8.67 -3.10
C ASP A 73 -8.09 7.83 -2.92
N PHE A 74 -8.26 6.64 -2.37
CA PHE A 74 -7.37 5.55 -2.68
C PHE A 74 -7.73 5.16 -4.11
N ARG A 75 -6.91 5.54 -5.09
CA ARG A 75 -6.93 4.86 -6.38
C ARG A 75 -6.74 3.37 -6.12
N ILE A 76 -7.84 2.66 -5.92
CA ILE A 76 -7.95 1.23 -6.13
C ILE A 76 -7.75 1.13 -7.64
N VAL A 77 -6.49 1.09 -8.07
CA VAL A 77 -6.15 0.54 -9.38
C VAL A 77 -6.49 -0.92 -9.21
N PRO A 78 -7.62 -1.41 -9.78
CA PRO A 78 -7.86 -2.83 -9.77
C PRO A 78 -6.64 -3.43 -10.47
N ALA A 79 -6.07 -4.49 -9.94
CA ALA A 79 -4.94 -5.22 -10.51
C ALA A 79 -5.27 -5.90 -11.87
N ARG A 80 -6.18 -5.31 -12.65
CA ARG A 80 -6.59 -5.67 -13.99
C ARG A 80 -6.69 -4.41 -14.84
N LYS A 81 -5.56 -3.80 -15.15
CA LYS A 81 -5.19 -3.30 -16.49
C LYS A 81 -3.81 -2.67 -16.40
N LYS A 82 -2.88 -3.29 -17.14
CA LYS A 82 -1.56 -2.75 -17.44
C LYS A 82 -1.72 -1.29 -17.86
N LEU A 83 -1.09 -0.38 -17.13
CA LEU A 83 -0.91 0.98 -17.59
C LEU A 83 0.23 0.92 -18.62
N VAL A 84 -0.16 0.91 -19.90
CA VAL A 84 0.69 1.40 -20.98
C VAL A 84 0.58 2.91 -20.92
N TYR A 85 1.68 3.60 -20.63
CA TYR A 85 1.79 5.05 -20.76
C TYR A 85 2.57 5.34 -22.05
N PHE A 86 1.98 6.14 -22.94
CA PHE A 86 2.71 7.10 -23.76
C PHE A 86 2.56 8.47 -23.09
#